data_AF-A0A3C1HHV6-F1
#
_entry.id   AF-A0A3C1HHV6-F1
#
_cell.length_a   1.000
_cell.length_b   1.000
_cell.length_c   1.000
_cell.angle_alpha   90.00
_cell.angle_beta   90.00
_cell.angle_gamma   90.00
#
_symmetry.space_group_name_H-M   'P 1'
#
loop_
_entity.id
_entity.type
_entity.pdbx_description
1 polymer ?
#
loop_
_entity_poly.entity_id
_entity_poly.type
_entity_poly.pdbx_seq_one_letter_code
_entity_poly.pdbx_strand_id
1 'polypeptide(L)' 'PRAAMMIQGEEDRIFPISGARRAGAGVERIYQLAGHPGRARFVSLPGLPHAYSRPFRESMYGWMRLQLQGRGRGEP' A
#
# COMPACT_ATOMS: atom_id res chain seq x y z
N PRO A 1 -11.50 -11.90 -3.92
CA PRO A 1 -10.97 -10.59 -4.39
C PRO A 1 -9.47 -10.66 -4.69
N ARG A 2 -9.02 -9.94 -5.72
CA ARG A 2 -7.59 -9.79 -6.07
C ARG A 2 -6.87 -8.95 -5.00
N ALA A 3 -5.57 -9.15 -4.82
CA ALA A 3 -4.78 -8.38 -3.88
C ALA A 3 -4.60 -6.93 -4.37
N ALA A 4 -4.57 -5.95 -3.46
CA ALA A 4 -4.42 -4.52 -3.79
C ALA A 4 -3.46 -3.81 -2.83
N MET A 5 -2.54 -3.02 -3.38
CA MET A 5 -1.66 -2.13 -2.60
C MET A 5 -1.94 -0.69 -2.98
N MET A 6 -2.06 0.16 -1.96
CA MET A 6 -2.15 1.61 -2.09
C MET A 6 -0.88 2.18 -1.45
N ILE A 7 -0.19 3.08 -2.14
CA ILE A 7 1.08 3.62 -1.66
C ILE A 7 1.17 5.12 -1.94
N GLN A 8 1.65 5.88 -0.96
CA GLN A 8 1.77 7.33 -1.07
C GLN A 8 2.94 7.89 -0.23
N GLY A 9 3.58 8.95 -0.72
CA GLY A 9 4.56 9.72 0.06
C GLY A 9 3.87 10.68 1.04
N GLU A 10 4.40 10.80 2.26
CA GLU A 10 3.77 11.62 3.30
C GLU A 10 3.82 13.14 3.06
N GLU A 11 4.75 13.59 2.22
CA GLU A 11 4.90 15.00 1.82
C GLU A 11 4.34 15.30 0.42
N ASP A 12 3.45 14.44 -0.08
CA ASP A 12 2.71 14.69 -1.32
C ASP A 12 1.86 15.98 -1.19
N ARG A 13 2.19 16.99 -2.01
CA ARG A 13 1.53 18.30 -2.02
C ARG A 13 0.28 18.34 -2.91
N ILE A 14 0.01 17.28 -3.67
CA ILE A 14 -1.16 17.14 -4.53
C ILE A 14 -2.29 16.44 -3.74
N PHE A 15 -1.94 15.41 -2.99
CA PHE A 15 -2.90 14.60 -2.23
C PHE A 15 -2.58 14.62 -0.73
N PRO A 16 -3.45 15.16 0.14
CA PRO A 16 -3.21 15.15 1.59
C PRO A 16 -3.12 13.72 2.15
N ILE A 17 -2.05 13.43 2.90
CA ILE A 17 -1.81 12.11 3.50
C ILE A 17 -2.95 11.63 4.42
N SER A 18 -3.65 12.56 5.07
CA SER A 18 -4.81 12.23 5.90
C SER A 18 -5.96 11.64 5.09
N GLY A 19 -6.20 12.12 3.86
CA GLY A 19 -7.18 11.55 2.95
C GLY A 19 -6.79 10.16 2.48
N ALA A 20 -5.52 9.99 2.12
CA ALA A 20 -4.97 8.70 1.70
C ALA A 20 -5.08 7.62 2.79
N ARG A 21 -4.73 7.96 4.04
CA ARG A 21 -4.87 7.08 5.19
C ARG A 21 -6.33 6.66 5.42
N ARG A 22 -7.28 7.59 5.32
CA ARG A 22 -8.72 7.27 5.44
C ARG A 22 -9.20 6.34 4.33
N ALA A 23 -8.82 6.62 3.08
CA ALA A 23 -9.17 5.78 1.94
C ALA A 23 -8.58 4.36 2.08
N GLY A 24 -7.30 4.28 2.43
CA GLY A 24 -6.60 3.02 2.69
C GLY A 24 -7.26 2.17 3.78
N ALA A 25 -7.55 2.79 4.93
CA ALA A 25 -8.26 2.12 6.03
C ALA A 25 -9.64 1.61 5.61
N GLY A 26 -10.38 2.38 4.80
CA GLY A 26 -11.67 1.95 4.25
C GLY A 26 -11.55 0.72 3.36
N VAL A 27 -10.57 0.67 2.47
CA VAL A 27 -10.31 -0.50 1.61
C VAL A 27 -9.88 -1.72 2.42
N GLU A 28 -8.95 -1.55 3.37
CA GLU A 28 -8.53 -2.63 4.25
C GLU A 28 -9.70 -3.20 5.07
N ARG A 29 -10.60 -2.32 5.55
CA ARG A 29 -11.81 -2.73 6.25
C ARG A 29 -12.76 -3.56 5.37
N ILE A 30 -12.95 -3.17 4.10
CA ILE A 30 -13.75 -3.95 3.14
C ILE A 30 -13.15 -5.34 2.94
N TYR A 31 -11.83 -5.44 2.77
CA TYR A 31 -11.15 -6.72 2.61
C TYR A 31 -11.26 -7.60 3.85
N GLN A 32 -11.19 -7.01 5.04
CA GLN A 32 -11.42 -7.72 6.30
C GLN A 32 -12.85 -8.26 6.39
N LEU A 33 -13.86 -7.43 6.07
CA LEU A 33 -15.27 -7.84 6.04
C LEU A 33 -15.53 -8.95 5.02
N ALA A 34 -14.79 -8.94 3.90
CA ALA A 34 -14.87 -9.97 2.87
C ALA A 34 -14.11 -11.27 3.22
N GLY A 35 -13.58 -11.43 4.44
CA GLY A 35 -12.84 -12.62 4.86
C GLY A 35 -11.43 -12.74 4.27
N HIS A 36 -10.87 -11.65 3.75
CA HIS A 36 -9.54 -11.61 3.15
C HIS A 36 -8.63 -10.53 3.78
N PRO A 37 -8.44 -10.55 5.12
CA PRO A 37 -7.54 -9.61 5.78
C PRO A 37 -6.13 -9.72 5.19
N GLY A 38 -5.42 -8.60 5.10
CA GLY A 38 -4.05 -8.55 4.59
C GLY A 38 -3.91 -8.71 3.06
N ARG A 39 -5.00 -8.92 2.31
CA ARG A 39 -5.01 -8.82 0.83
C ARG A 39 -5.18 -7.40 0.29
N ALA A 40 -5.47 -6.44 1.16
CA ALA A 40 -5.31 -5.02 0.89
C ALA A 40 -4.30 -4.44 1.89
N ARG A 41 -3.46 -3.50 1.43
CA ARG A 41 -2.51 -2.78 2.28
C ARG A 41 -2.35 -1.33 1.82
N PHE A 42 -2.43 -0.40 2.76
CA PHE A 42 -1.96 0.98 2.58
C PHE A 42 -0.54 1.15 3.13
N VAL A 43 0.34 1.78 2.35
CA VAL A 43 1.71 2.11 2.75
C VAL A 43 1.93 3.61 2.59
N SER A 44 2.32 4.28 3.68
CA SER A 44 2.84 5.63 3.62
C SER A 44 4.37 5.62 3.69
N LEU A 45 5.02 6.45 2.88
CA LEU A 45 6.47 6.57 2.82
C LEU A 45 6.90 7.93 3.41
N PRO A 46 7.52 7.94 4.60
CA PRO A 46 7.92 9.16 5.29
C PRO A 46 8.86 10.03 4.46
N GLY A 47 8.67 11.35 4.51
CA GLY A 47 9.57 12.32 3.86
C GLY A 47 9.57 12.32 2.34
N LEU A 48 8.70 11.55 1.69
CA LEU A 48 8.64 11.48 0.23
C LEU A 48 7.52 12.36 -0.35
N PRO A 49 7.81 13.10 -1.43
CA PRO A 49 6.79 13.87 -2.15
C PRO A 49 5.98 12.96 -3.08
N HIS A 50 5.17 13.58 -3.94
CA HIS A 50 4.53 12.90 -5.07
C HIS A 50 5.59 12.29 -5.99
N ALA A 51 5.68 10.96 -6.04
CA ALA A 51 6.71 10.26 -6.81
C ALA A 51 6.37 8.79 -7.06
N TYR A 52 7.21 8.15 -7.89
CA TYR A 52 7.33 6.69 -7.97
C TYR A 52 8.81 6.27 -7.86
N SER A 53 9.46 6.76 -6.80
CA SER A 53 10.89 6.59 -6.53
C SER A 53 11.25 5.17 -6.08
N ARG A 54 12.52 4.92 -5.79
CA ARG A 54 13.01 3.59 -5.38
C ARG A 54 12.22 2.99 -4.20
N PRO A 55 11.96 3.71 -3.09
CA PRO A 55 11.17 3.18 -1.97
C PRO A 55 9.75 2.73 -2.36
N PHE A 56 9.11 3.43 -3.31
CA PHE A 56 7.80 3.02 -3.84
C PHE A 56 7.90 1.68 -4.57
N ARG A 57 8.90 1.56 -5.45
CA ARG A 57 9.11 0.36 -6.25
C ARG A 57 9.49 -0.84 -5.39
N GLU A 58 10.39 -0.67 -4.43
CA GLU A 58 10.78 -1.75 -3.51
C GLU A 58 9.57 -2.24 -2.70
N SER A 59 8.75 -1.32 -2.17
CA SER A 59 7.50 -1.66 -1.50
C SER A 59 6.55 -2.45 -2.41
N MET A 60 6.40 -2.04 -3.67
CA MET A 60 5.58 -2.74 -4.65
C MET A 60 6.16 -4.12 -5.02
N TYR A 61 7.48 -4.24 -5.18
CA TYR A 61 8.14 -5.52 -5.48
C TYR A 61 8.00 -6.51 -4.33
N GLY A 62 8.17 -6.05 -3.09
CA GLY A 62 7.87 -6.83 -1.89
C GLY A 62 6.45 -7.39 -1.94
N TRP A 63 5.47 -6.50 -2.15
CA TRP A 63 4.05 -6.87 -2.26
C TRP A 63 3.79 -7.90 -3.36
N MET A 64 4.31 -7.66 -4.57
CA MET A 64 4.11 -8.55 -5.71
C MET A 64 4.77 -9.92 -5.48
N ARG A 65 5.96 -9.97 -4.86
CA ARG A 65 6.63 -11.23 -4.52
C ARG A 65 5.79 -12.07 -3.55
N LEU A 66 5.16 -11.43 -2.56
CA LEU A 66 4.23 -12.11 -1.67
C LEU A 66 2.97 -12.60 -2.43
N GLN A 67 2.29 -11.70 -3.14
CA GLN A 67 0.96 -11.99 -3.67
C GLN A 67 0.96 -12.85 -4.93
N LEU A 68 2.02 -12.78 -5.75
CA LEU A 68 2.12 -13.53 -7.00
C LEU A 68 2.94 -14.81 -6.87
N GLN A 69 3.93 -14.83 -5.97
CA GLN A 69 4.87 -15.96 -5.85
C GLN A 69 4.77 -16.68 -4.50
N GLY A 70 4.01 -16.16 -3.53
CA GLY A 70 3.95 -16.72 -2.18
C GLY A 70 5.27 -16.63 -1.42
N ARG A 71 6.15 -15.67 -1.77
CA ARG A 71 7.50 -15.54 -1.21
C ARG A 71 7.66 -14.22 -0.45
N GLY A 72 8.44 -14.25 0.63
CA GLY A 72 8.70 -13.05 1.45
C GLY A 72 7.49 -12.62 2.28
N ARG A 73 7.54 -11.39 2.82
CA ARG A 73 6.52 -10.85 3.75
C ARG A 73 5.74 -9.65 3.19
N GLY A 74 5.98 -9.28 1.94
CA GLY A 74 5.37 -8.09 1.35
C GLY A 74 6.09 -6.79 1.71
N GLU A 75 7.27 -6.88 2.31
CA GLU A 75 8.16 -5.77 2.69
C GLU A 75 9.21 -5.56 1.58
N PRO A 76 9.78 -4.34 1.43
CA PRO A 76 10.92 -4.04 0.55
C PRO A 76 12.04 -5.09 0.56
#